data_AF-A0A938SNA4-F1
#
_entry.id   AF-A0A938SNA4-F1
#
_cell.length_a   1.000
_cell.length_b   1.000
_cell.length_c   1.000
_cell.angle_alpha   90.00
_cell.angle_beta   90.00
_cell.angle_gamma   90.00
#
_symmetry.space_group_name_H-M   'P 1'
#
loop_
_entity.id
_entity.type
_entity.pdbx_description
1 polymer ?
#
loop_
_entity_poly.entity_id
_entity_poly.type
_entity_poly.pdbx_seq_one_letter_code
_entity_poly.pdbx_strand_id
1 'polypeptide(L)'
;MDCDDPLMFGACGYGGEVPHAIAAAGKPSVLFLRHRTEPHYCQHVSTHAINLRRWTDSFQEPNKDVHDVAVDDYDEILWRLRALYGLQNGRGTKMLAVGGVMHYSPDGDKHGARHAREVWGYEIVTYGDYLREVGYALKKARKIVWENLSENTSPLSHG
;
A
#
# COMPACT_ATOMS: atom_id res chain seq x y z
N MET A 1 -19.84 7.61 6.15
CA MET A 1 -19.70 6.28 6.76
C MET A 1 -18.23 6.10 7.12
N ASP A 2 -17.93 6.00 8.41
CA ASP A 2 -16.56 5.89 8.94
C ASP A 2 -16.08 4.43 8.89
N CYS A 3 -15.96 3.91 7.67
CA CYS A 3 -15.55 2.53 7.38
C CYS A 3 -14.34 2.59 6.45
N ASP A 4 -13.25 1.93 6.82
CA ASP A 4 -12.01 1.89 6.03
C ASP A 4 -12.13 0.92 4.85
N ASP A 5 -12.53 -0.33 5.11
CA ASP A 5 -12.55 -1.41 4.13
C ASP A 5 -13.95 -2.07 4.03
N PRO A 6 -14.88 -1.52 3.22
CA PRO A 6 -16.20 -2.10 3.07
C PRO A 6 -16.16 -3.43 2.30
N LEU A 7 -16.78 -4.46 2.90
CA LEU A 7 -17.13 -5.72 2.25
C LEU A 7 -18.61 -5.70 1.88
N MET A 8 -18.91 -5.74 0.58
CA MET A 8 -20.27 -5.89 0.10
C MET A 8 -20.60 -7.37 -0.07
N PHE A 9 -21.56 -7.87 0.73
CA PHE A 9 -22.00 -9.25 0.61
C PHE A 9 -23.08 -9.42 -0.47
N GLY A 10 -22.75 -10.22 -1.46
CA GLY A 10 -23.55 -10.38 -2.65
C GLY A 10 -24.57 -11.50 -2.59
N ALA A 11 -25.70 -11.25 -1.92
CA ALA A 11 -26.76 -12.26 -1.73
C ALA A 11 -28.19 -11.77 -2.01
N CYS A 12 -28.33 -10.65 -2.73
CA CYS A 12 -29.63 -10.08 -3.10
C CYS A 12 -29.50 -9.34 -4.44
N GLY A 13 -30.57 -9.28 -5.25
CA GLY A 13 -30.57 -8.50 -6.47
C GLY A 13 -30.53 -6.99 -6.23
N TYR A 14 -29.34 -6.45 -6.03
CA TYR A 14 -29.14 -5.02 -6.12
C TYR A 14 -29.13 -4.62 -7.60
N GLY A 15 -29.83 -3.54 -7.93
CA GLY A 15 -29.53 -2.75 -9.12
C GLY A 15 -28.18 -2.03 -8.94
N GLY A 16 -28.01 -0.89 -9.60
CA GLY A 16 -26.75 -0.13 -9.52
C GLY A 16 -26.57 0.69 -8.25
N GLU A 17 -27.62 1.01 -7.50
CA GLU A 17 -27.60 2.07 -6.47
C GLU A 17 -26.51 1.88 -5.39
N VAL A 18 -26.53 0.74 -4.69
CA VAL A 18 -25.57 0.45 -3.60
C VAL A 18 -24.16 0.22 -4.14
N PRO A 19 -23.93 -0.64 -5.16
CA PRO A 19 -22.60 -0.81 -5.75
C PRO A 19 -21.99 0.51 -6.27
N HIS A 20 -22.79 1.35 -6.95
CA HIS A 20 -22.32 2.63 -7.45
C HIS A 20 -22.02 3.62 -6.33
N ALA A 21 -22.80 3.63 -5.23
CA ALA A 21 -22.49 4.46 -4.08
C ALA A 21 -21.18 4.05 -3.40
N ILE A 22 -20.92 2.74 -3.28
CA ILE A 22 -19.66 2.20 -2.75
C ILE A 22 -18.49 2.54 -3.69
N ALA A 23 -18.68 2.44 -5.00
CA ALA A 23 -17.68 2.83 -5.98
C ALA A 23 -17.40 4.35 -5.96
N ALA A 24 -18.45 5.16 -5.89
CA ALA A 24 -18.35 6.62 -5.81
C ALA A 24 -17.71 7.13 -4.51
N ALA A 25 -17.73 6.33 -3.43
CA ALA A 25 -17.00 6.65 -2.21
C ALA A 25 -15.48 6.68 -2.41
N GLY A 26 -14.97 6.12 -3.52
CA GLY A 26 -13.53 6.14 -3.87
C GLY A 26 -12.65 5.32 -2.93
N LYS A 27 -13.25 4.54 -2.03
CA LYS A 27 -12.55 3.67 -1.10
C LYS A 27 -12.31 2.30 -1.73
N PRO A 28 -11.13 1.68 -1.49
CA PRO A 28 -10.92 0.27 -1.80
C PRO A 28 -12.02 -0.58 -1.14
N SER A 29 -12.52 -1.59 -1.83
CA SER A 29 -13.63 -2.40 -1.32
C SER A 29 -13.66 -3.75 -2.01
N VAL A 30 -14.17 -4.77 -1.32
CA VAL A 30 -14.36 -6.10 -1.92
C VAL A 30 -15.85 -6.39 -2.11
N LEU A 31 -16.22 -6.87 -3.30
CA LEU A 31 -17.54 -7.40 -3.59
C LEU A 31 -17.48 -8.93 -3.56
N PHE A 32 -18.17 -9.55 -2.60
CA PHE A 32 -18.26 -11.00 -2.52
C PHE A 32 -19.50 -11.52 -3.25
N LEU A 33 -19.33 -12.43 -4.20
CA LEU A 33 -20.43 -13.08 -4.92
C LEU A 33 -20.56 -14.54 -4.51
N ARG A 34 -21.77 -14.94 -4.13
CA ARG A 34 -22.05 -16.34 -3.75
C ARG A 34 -22.42 -17.17 -4.98
N HIS A 35 -21.80 -18.34 -5.13
CA HIS A 35 -22.01 -19.24 -6.28
C HIS A 35 -22.49 -20.64 -5.87
N ARG A 36 -21.88 -21.31 -4.89
CA ARG A 36 -22.15 -22.72 -4.52
C ARG A 36 -23.33 -22.92 -3.59
N THR A 37 -24.25 -21.96 -3.51
CA THR A 37 -25.54 -22.18 -2.84
C THR A 37 -26.60 -22.32 -3.91
N GLU A 38 -27.30 -23.45 -3.94
CA GLU A 38 -28.62 -23.51 -4.58
C GLU A 38 -29.50 -22.53 -3.79
N PRO A 39 -29.87 -21.33 -4.29
CA PRO A 39 -30.15 -20.89 -5.66
C PRO A 39 -29.17 -19.85 -6.26
N HIS A 40 -29.18 -19.69 -7.59
CA HIS A 40 -28.39 -18.67 -8.28
C HIS A 40 -28.82 -17.23 -7.94
N TYR A 41 -27.91 -16.46 -7.35
CA TYR A 41 -28.12 -15.03 -7.14
C TYR A 41 -27.91 -14.24 -8.42
N CYS A 42 -28.84 -13.34 -8.75
CA CYS A 42 -28.76 -12.51 -9.94
C CYS A 42 -27.55 -11.56 -9.97
N GLN A 43 -26.86 -11.38 -8.84
CA GLN A 43 -25.63 -10.58 -8.79
C GLN A 43 -24.50 -11.11 -9.66
N HIS A 44 -24.48 -12.39 -9.98
CA HIS A 44 -23.52 -12.92 -10.95
C HIS A 44 -23.69 -12.26 -12.34
N VAL A 45 -24.91 -11.84 -12.67
CA VAL A 45 -25.22 -11.05 -13.87
C VAL A 45 -25.07 -9.56 -13.59
N SER A 46 -25.66 -9.07 -12.50
CA SER A 46 -25.68 -7.63 -12.19
C SER A 46 -24.29 -7.04 -11.96
N THR A 47 -23.36 -7.79 -11.36
CA THR A 47 -22.01 -7.27 -11.09
C THR A 47 -21.30 -6.85 -12.37
N HIS A 48 -21.31 -7.73 -13.36
CA HIS A 48 -20.60 -7.45 -14.59
C HIS A 48 -21.41 -6.55 -15.52
N ALA A 49 -22.68 -6.87 -15.78
CA ALA A 49 -23.50 -6.15 -16.77
C ALA A 49 -24.01 -4.79 -16.26
N ILE A 50 -24.33 -4.66 -14.97
CA ILE A 50 -24.96 -3.48 -14.40
C ILE A 50 -23.92 -2.62 -13.68
N ASN A 51 -23.15 -3.19 -12.76
CA ASN A 51 -22.27 -2.40 -11.90
C ASN A 51 -21.00 -1.96 -12.63
N LEU A 52 -20.27 -2.91 -13.23
CA LEU A 52 -18.99 -2.62 -13.88
C LEU A 52 -19.16 -2.01 -15.29
N ARG A 53 -20.19 -2.41 -16.02
CA ARG A 53 -20.41 -2.02 -17.43
C ARG A 53 -21.57 -1.05 -17.67
N ARG A 54 -22.41 -0.80 -16.67
CA ARG A 54 -23.55 0.13 -16.76
C ARG A 54 -24.42 -0.06 -18.01
N TRP A 55 -24.78 -1.31 -18.34
CA TRP A 55 -25.57 -1.69 -19.52
C TRP A 55 -24.91 -1.44 -20.88
N THR A 56 -23.59 -1.33 -20.91
CA THR A 56 -22.81 -1.17 -22.16
C THR A 56 -21.91 -2.39 -22.41
N ASP A 57 -21.36 -2.49 -23.62
CA ASP A 57 -20.43 -3.56 -23.96
C ASP A 57 -19.01 -3.35 -23.41
N SER A 58 -18.73 -2.19 -22.80
CA SER A 58 -17.43 -1.85 -22.24
C SER A 58 -17.51 -1.53 -20.74
N PHE A 59 -16.37 -1.56 -20.05
CA PHE A 59 -16.31 -1.15 -18.65
C PHE A 59 -16.56 0.36 -18.54
N GLN A 60 -17.45 0.75 -17.62
CA GLN A 60 -17.87 2.14 -17.40
C GLN A 60 -17.64 2.59 -15.96
N GLU A 61 -17.34 1.68 -15.03
CA GLU A 61 -17.00 2.03 -13.65
C GLU A 61 -15.51 2.37 -13.53
N PRO A 62 -15.14 3.64 -13.24
CA PRO A 62 -13.74 4.04 -13.16
C PRO A 62 -13.05 3.63 -11.86
N ASN A 63 -13.81 3.38 -10.80
CA ASN A 63 -13.24 3.17 -9.46
C ASN A 63 -13.16 1.70 -9.05
N LYS A 64 -13.73 0.78 -9.85
CA LYS A 64 -13.73 -0.66 -9.59
C LYS A 64 -13.61 -1.46 -10.87
N ASP A 65 -13.02 -2.64 -10.75
CA ASP A 65 -12.93 -3.60 -11.84
C ASP A 65 -13.24 -5.04 -11.37
N VAL A 66 -12.96 -6.01 -12.25
CA VAL A 66 -13.18 -7.43 -11.97
C VAL A 66 -12.30 -7.96 -10.84
N HIS A 67 -11.18 -7.32 -10.56
CA HIS A 67 -10.29 -7.68 -9.48
C HIS A 67 -10.85 -7.26 -8.13
N ASP A 68 -11.85 -6.39 -8.02
CA ASP A 68 -12.50 -6.10 -6.73
C ASP A 68 -13.56 -7.13 -6.32
N VAL A 69 -13.75 -8.17 -7.15
CA VAL A 69 -14.78 -9.19 -6.97
C VAL A 69 -14.15 -10.52 -6.52
N ALA A 70 -14.67 -11.09 -5.44
CA ALA A 70 -14.32 -12.44 -4.96
C ALA A 70 -15.53 -13.36 -5.10
N VAL A 71 -15.38 -14.49 -5.79
CA VAL A 71 -16.50 -15.40 -6.09
C VAL A 71 -16.40 -16.66 -5.25
N ASP A 72 -17.21 -16.70 -4.18
CA ASP A 72 -17.44 -17.88 -3.36
C ASP A 72 -16.17 -18.54 -2.78
N ASP A 73 -15.15 -17.72 -2.56
CA ASP A 73 -13.87 -18.08 -1.96
C ASP A 73 -13.61 -17.15 -0.76
N TYR A 74 -13.66 -17.72 0.44
CA TYR A 74 -13.40 -16.99 1.67
C TYR A 74 -11.91 -16.72 1.89
N ASP A 75 -11.02 -17.58 1.39
CA ASP A 75 -9.58 -17.33 1.43
C ASP A 75 -9.24 -16.12 0.55
N GLU A 76 -9.95 -15.99 -0.59
CA GLU A 76 -9.85 -14.82 -1.46
C GLU A 76 -10.24 -13.52 -0.73
N ILE A 77 -11.40 -13.51 -0.05
CA ILE A 77 -11.81 -12.36 0.78
C ILE A 77 -10.75 -12.06 1.84
N LEU A 78 -10.27 -13.11 2.52
CA LEU A 78 -9.39 -12.98 3.67
C LEU A 78 -8.06 -12.33 3.31
N TRP A 79 -7.40 -12.76 2.22
CA TRP A 79 -6.13 -12.13 1.83
C TRP A 79 -6.34 -10.70 1.31
N ARG A 80 -7.46 -10.43 0.63
CA ARG A 80 -7.81 -9.08 0.16
C ARG A 80 -8.00 -8.11 1.31
N LEU A 81 -8.78 -8.49 2.33
CA LEU A 81 -8.98 -7.66 3.51
C LEU A 81 -7.66 -7.43 4.27
N ARG A 82 -6.78 -8.43 4.37
CA ARG A 82 -5.43 -8.25 4.94
C ARG A 82 -4.58 -7.29 4.13
N ALA A 83 -4.66 -7.37 2.80
CA ALA A 83 -3.94 -6.46 1.91
C ALA A 83 -4.45 -5.02 2.03
N LEU A 84 -5.77 -4.82 2.10
CA LEU A 84 -6.38 -3.51 2.31
C LEU A 84 -6.01 -2.92 3.66
N TYR A 85 -6.06 -3.71 4.73
CA TYR A 85 -5.56 -3.30 6.04
C TYR A 85 -4.08 -2.91 6.00
N GLY A 86 -3.24 -3.68 5.31
CA GLY A 86 -1.82 -3.36 5.12
C GLY A 86 -1.62 -2.07 4.32
N LEU A 87 -2.44 -1.82 3.29
CA LEU A 87 -2.40 -0.61 2.49
C LEU A 87 -2.81 0.62 3.31
N GLN A 88 -3.91 0.52 4.07
CA GLN A 88 -4.43 1.61 4.90
C GLN A 88 -3.45 2.01 6.00
N ASN A 89 -2.82 1.04 6.64
CA ASN A 89 -1.85 1.31 7.72
C ASN A 89 -0.44 1.59 7.21
N GLY A 90 -0.11 1.13 6.01
CA GLY A 90 1.20 1.33 5.41
C GLY A 90 1.32 2.72 4.78
N ARG A 91 0.36 3.11 3.93
CA ARG A 91 0.41 4.33 3.13
C ARG A 91 0.45 5.59 4.01
N GLY A 92 1.27 6.57 3.63
CA GLY A 92 1.39 7.84 4.35
C GLY A 92 2.17 7.76 5.67
N THR A 93 2.78 6.61 5.99
CA THR A 93 3.56 6.45 7.22
C THR A 93 4.92 7.17 7.17
N LYS A 94 5.45 7.45 8.36
CA LYS A 94 6.79 8.01 8.53
C LYS A 94 7.83 6.90 8.63
N MET A 95 8.96 7.08 7.95
CA MET A 95 10.10 6.17 7.95
C MET A 95 11.34 6.88 8.50
N LEU A 96 12.02 6.25 9.47
CA LEU A 96 13.31 6.72 9.99
C LEU A 96 14.43 5.91 9.36
N ALA A 97 15.24 6.55 8.52
CA ALA A 97 16.41 5.98 7.88
C ALA A 97 17.68 6.31 8.67
N VAL A 98 18.14 5.37 9.48
CA VAL A 98 19.41 5.49 10.23
C VAL A 98 20.56 5.17 9.29
N GLY A 99 21.50 6.11 9.15
CA GLY A 99 22.61 6.05 8.20
C GLY A 99 22.30 6.61 6.81
N GLY A 100 21.13 7.24 6.64
CA GLY A 100 20.71 7.82 5.38
C GLY A 100 19.95 6.85 4.48
N VAL A 101 19.53 7.33 3.31
CA VAL A 101 18.86 6.52 2.29
C VAL A 101 19.91 6.12 1.26
N MET A 102 20.04 4.82 1.00
CA MET A 102 21.01 4.29 0.05
C MET A 102 20.42 3.11 -0.72
N HIS A 103 20.91 2.90 -1.93
CA HIS A 103 20.56 1.73 -2.73
C HIS A 103 21.79 1.19 -3.47
N TYR A 104 21.82 -0.11 -3.78
CA TYR A 104 22.99 -0.77 -4.38
C TYR A 104 23.17 -0.48 -5.88
N SER A 105 22.12 0.02 -6.53
CA SER A 105 22.11 0.39 -7.96
C SER A 105 22.03 1.91 -8.14
N PRO A 106 22.67 2.47 -9.18
CA PRO A 106 22.59 3.90 -9.46
C PRO A 106 21.16 4.40 -9.71
N ASP A 107 20.30 3.58 -10.32
CA ASP A 107 18.92 3.96 -10.63
C ASP A 107 18.05 3.96 -9.39
N GLY A 108 18.17 2.95 -8.52
CA GLY A 108 17.42 2.92 -7.27
C GLY A 108 17.88 3.99 -6.28
N ASP A 109 19.15 4.40 -6.32
CA ASP A 109 19.64 5.49 -5.47
C ASP A 109 19.02 6.84 -5.88
N LYS A 110 18.93 7.09 -7.19
CA LYS A 110 18.30 8.30 -7.77
C LYS A 110 16.78 8.32 -7.59
N HIS A 111 16.11 7.17 -7.67
CA HIS A 111 14.65 7.12 -7.82
C HIS A 111 13.90 6.52 -6.63
N GLY A 112 14.53 5.64 -5.84
CA GLY A 112 13.86 4.87 -4.80
C GLY A 112 13.17 5.73 -3.76
N ALA A 113 13.89 6.69 -3.17
CA ALA A 113 13.34 7.59 -2.18
C ALA A 113 12.23 8.49 -2.75
N ARG A 114 12.35 8.91 -4.03
CA ARG A 114 11.31 9.70 -4.70
C ARG A 114 10.05 8.87 -4.92
N HIS A 115 10.20 7.66 -5.45
CA HIS A 115 9.10 6.76 -5.74
C HIS A 115 8.32 6.37 -4.48
N ALA A 116 9.03 6.11 -3.37
CA ALA A 116 8.44 5.87 -2.06
C ALA A 116 7.57 7.04 -1.57
N ARG A 117 7.98 8.28 -1.81
CA ARG A 117 7.19 9.48 -1.48
C ARG A 117 5.99 9.64 -2.42
N GLU A 118 6.19 9.49 -3.72
CA GLU A 118 5.16 9.75 -4.73
C GLU A 118 4.04 8.70 -4.73
N VAL A 119 4.40 7.42 -4.66
CA VAL A 119 3.43 6.32 -4.75
C VAL A 119 2.80 6.03 -3.39
N TRP A 120 3.65 5.93 -2.36
CA TRP A 120 3.22 5.51 -1.03
C TRP A 120 2.98 6.66 -0.05
N GLY A 121 3.36 7.90 -0.40
CA GLY A 121 3.17 9.05 0.49
C GLY A 121 4.08 9.04 1.72
N TYR A 122 5.18 8.27 1.71
CA TYR A 122 6.01 8.13 2.90
C TYR A 122 6.75 9.43 3.27
N GLU A 123 6.82 9.74 4.56
CA GLU A 123 7.69 10.78 5.08
C GLU A 123 9.00 10.15 5.54
N ILE A 124 10.08 10.32 4.76
CA ILE A 124 11.38 9.71 5.08
C ILE A 124 12.26 10.73 5.79
N VAL A 125 12.53 10.48 7.08
CA VAL A 125 13.45 11.24 7.92
C VAL A 125 14.77 10.49 7.99
N THR A 126 15.89 11.19 7.81
CA THR A 126 17.22 10.58 7.89
C THR A 126 17.91 10.94 9.19
N TYR A 127 18.55 9.95 9.81
CA TYR A 127 19.45 10.13 10.95
C TYR A 127 20.86 9.77 10.50
N GLY A 128 21.62 10.78 10.07
CA GLY A 128 22.83 10.60 9.25
C GLY A 128 24.09 10.22 10.03
N ASP A 129 24.33 10.82 11.19
CA ASP A 129 25.54 10.56 11.98
C ASP A 129 25.18 9.71 13.19
N TYR A 130 25.02 8.40 12.98
CA TYR A 130 24.90 7.42 14.05
C TYR A 130 26.27 6.91 14.54
N LEU A 131 27.35 7.25 13.81
CA LEU A 131 28.71 6.80 14.08
C LEU A 131 29.25 7.42 15.37
N ARG A 132 28.77 8.63 15.71
CA ARG A 132 29.08 9.30 16.97
C ARG A 132 28.52 8.55 18.18
N GLU A 133 27.28 8.06 18.10
CA GLU A 133 26.59 7.29 19.13
C GLU A 133 27.19 5.90 19.26
N VAL A 134 27.54 5.27 18.13
CA VAL A 134 28.29 4.02 18.11
C VAL A 134 29.64 4.20 18.81
N GLY A 135 30.38 5.25 18.48
CA GLY A 135 31.64 5.58 19.15
C GLY A 135 31.48 5.81 20.66
N TYR A 136 30.43 6.51 21.06
CA TYR A 136 30.09 6.71 22.47
C TYR A 136 29.78 5.39 23.19
N ALA A 137 28.98 4.51 22.58
CA ALA A 137 28.60 3.22 23.14
C ALA A 137 29.83 2.29 23.27
N LEU A 138 30.72 2.25 22.29
CA LEU A 138 31.94 1.43 22.29
C LEU A 138 32.93 1.84 23.39
N LYS A 139 33.08 3.16 23.63
CA LYS A 139 33.89 3.68 24.75
C LYS A 139 33.36 3.19 26.11
N LYS A 140 32.04 3.15 26.29
CA LYS A 140 31.40 2.67 27.52
C LYS A 140 31.46 1.15 27.69
N ALA A 141 31.24 0.38 26.62
CA ALA A 141 31.13 -1.07 26.72
C ALA A 141 32.46 -1.76 27.07
N ARG A 142 33.56 -1.31 26.45
CA ARG A 142 34.87 -1.98 26.60
C ARG A 142 36.10 -1.05 26.48
N LYS A 143 35.93 0.27 26.64
CA LYS A 143 37.02 1.27 26.44
C LYS A 143 37.73 1.14 25.07
N ILE A 144 37.00 0.70 24.05
CA ILE A 144 37.55 0.57 22.70
C ILE A 144 37.75 1.99 22.16
N VAL A 145 38.93 2.25 21.61
CA VAL A 145 39.24 3.51 20.93
C VAL A 145 38.49 3.53 19.60
N TRP A 146 37.69 4.58 19.40
CA TRP A 146 36.91 4.79 18.18
C TRP A 146 37.36 6.11 17.54
N GLU A 147 37.67 6.05 16.26
CA GLU A 147 38.04 7.19 15.43
C GLU A 147 37.08 7.25 14.24
N ASN A 148 36.32 8.34 14.12
CA ASN A 148 35.37 8.53 13.04
C ASN A 148 36.07 9.19 11.84
N LEU A 149 36.41 8.39 10.83
CA LEU A 149 37.11 8.87 9.64
C LEU A 149 36.21 9.65 8.67
N SER A 150 34.88 9.62 8.84
CA SER A 150 33.95 10.35 7.96
C SER A 150 33.94 11.86 8.20
N GLU A 151 34.46 12.34 9.34
CA GLU A 151 34.53 13.76 9.68
C GLU A 151 35.79 14.45 9.11
N ASN A 152 36.74 13.68 8.56
CA ASN A 152 38.09 14.18 8.24
C ASN A 152 38.32 14.48 6.74
N THR A 153 37.26 14.64 5.95
CA THR A 153 37.39 15.05 4.54
C THR A 153 37.61 16.56 4.44
N SER A 154 38.84 17.01 4.68
CA SER A 154 39.32 18.28 4.11
C SER A 154 39.25 18.19 2.59
N PRO A 155 38.85 19.26 1.86
CA PRO A 155 38.88 19.21 0.40
C PRO A 155 40.33 18.99 -0.02
N LEU A 156 40.58 17.90 -0.75
CA LEU A 156 41.88 17.65 -1.36
C LEU A 156 42.20 18.84 -2.26
N SER A 157 43.12 19.69 -1.82
CA SER A 157 43.77 20.70 -2.65
C SER A 157 44.57 19.95 -3.72
N HIS A 158 43.98 19.74 -4.88
CA HIS A 158 44.72 19.38 -6.09
C HIS A 158 45.40 20.64 -6.59
N GLY A 159 46.72 20.71 -6.39
CA GLY A 159 47.61 21.62 -7.09
C GLY A 159 47.92 21.16 -8.51
#